data_AF-A0A842LS85-F1
#
_entry.id   AF-A0A842LS85-F1
#
_cell.length_a   1.000
_cell.length_b   1.000
_cell.length_c   1.000
_cell.angle_alpha   90.00
_cell.angle_beta   90.00
_cell.angle_gamma   90.00
#
_symmetry.space_group_name_H-M   'P 1'
#
loop_
_entity.id
_entity.type
_entity.pdbx_description
1 polymer ?
#
loop_
_entity_poly.entity_id
_entity_poly.type
_entity_poly.pdbx_seq_one_letter_code
_entity_poly.pdbx_strand_id
1 'polypeptide(L)'
;MNTREVELRGHIIDSLILPRALDIIMDMGGDFQILEIDIGKRKSDPSHARILVEAETPSLLNQILDELGEIGASIAEIKEAELQRAPMDRVLPEDFYS
;
A
#
# COMPACT_ATOMS: atom_id res chain seq x y z
N MET A 1 -4.07 -12.88 14.58
CA MET A 1 -4.12 -12.46 13.16
C MET A 1 -3.87 -10.97 13.14
N ASN A 2 -2.86 -10.55 12.38
CA ASN A 2 -2.47 -9.15 12.24
C ASN A 2 -2.92 -8.70 10.86
N THR A 3 -3.60 -7.56 10.79
CA THR A 3 -4.19 -7.08 9.54
C THR A 3 -3.81 -5.62 9.31
N ARG A 4 -3.61 -5.23 8.06
CA ARG A 4 -3.35 -3.85 7.66
C ARG A 4 -4.07 -3.52 6.38
N GLU A 5 -4.70 -2.36 6.34
CA GLU A 5 -5.31 -1.86 5.12
C GLU A 5 -4.29 -1.12 4.25
N VAL A 6 -4.31 -1.42 2.95
CA VAL A 6 -3.45 -0.86 1.93
C VAL A 6 -4.32 -0.33 0.79
N GLU A 7 -4.01 0.88 0.33
CA GLU A 7 -4.63 1.49 -0.84
C GLU A 7 -3.67 1.44 -2.03
N LEU A 8 -4.17 0.94 -3.14
CA LEU A 8 -3.52 1.01 -4.45
C LEU A 8 -4.18 2.14 -5.23
N ARG A 9 -3.39 3.13 -5.65
CA ARG A 9 -3.84 4.27 -6.45
C ARG A 9 -3.04 4.35 -7.74
N GLY A 10 -3.72 4.48 -8.88
CA GLY A 10 -3.07 4.69 -10.18
C GLY A 10 -3.76 3.99 -11.33
N HIS A 11 -3.01 3.66 -12.38
CA HIS A 11 -3.52 2.89 -13.51
C HIS A 11 -3.57 1.40 -13.18
N ILE A 12 -4.45 0.98 -12.28
CA ILE A 12 -4.51 -0.40 -11.76
C ILE A 12 -4.58 -1.45 -12.90
N ILE A 13 -5.30 -1.14 -13.98
CA ILE A 13 -5.46 -2.04 -15.13
C ILE A 13 -4.24 -2.04 -16.06
N ASP A 14 -3.70 -0.88 -16.43
CA ASP A 14 -2.60 -0.81 -17.40
C ASP A 14 -1.24 -1.22 -16.81
N SER A 15 -1.07 -1.09 -15.49
CA SER A 15 0.20 -1.34 -14.79
C SER A 15 0.31 -2.71 -14.13
N LEU A 16 -0.76 -3.51 -14.11
CA LEU A 16 -0.83 -4.82 -13.44
C LEU A 16 -0.42 -4.76 -11.95
N ILE A 17 -0.53 -3.59 -11.31
CA ILE A 17 -0.15 -3.39 -9.89
C ILE A 17 -1.01 -4.24 -8.97
N LEU A 18 -2.32 -4.35 -9.24
CA LEU A 18 -3.21 -5.15 -8.40
C LEU A 18 -2.86 -6.65 -8.43
N PRO A 19 -2.78 -7.32 -9.59
CA PRO A 19 -2.33 -8.72 -9.65
C PRO A 19 -0.98 -8.92 -8.97
N ARG A 20 0.00 -8.04 -9.23
CA ARG A 20 1.33 -8.12 -8.61
C ARG A 20 1.28 -8.01 -7.08
N ALA A 21 0.47 -7.09 -6.55
CA ALA A 21 0.29 -6.93 -5.11
C ALA A 21 -0.27 -8.21 -4.48
N LEU A 22 -1.28 -8.83 -5.12
CA LEU A 22 -1.87 -10.08 -4.65
C LEU A 22 -0.86 -11.24 -4.70
N ASP A 23 -0.07 -11.33 -5.78
CA ASP A 23 0.98 -12.33 -5.93
C ASP A 23 2.02 -12.22 -4.81
N ILE A 24 2.50 -11.00 -4.50
CA ILE A 24 3.45 -10.75 -3.41
C ILE A 24 2.87 -11.24 -2.07
N ILE A 25 1.62 -10.89 -1.77
CA ILE A 25 0.98 -11.28 -0.51
C ILE A 25 0.91 -12.81 -0.41
N MET A 26 0.50 -13.50 -1.48
CA MET A 26 0.40 -14.96 -1.50
C MET A 26 1.78 -15.65 -1.43
N ASP A 27 2.77 -15.15 -2.17
CA ASP A 27 4.12 -15.72 -2.22
C ASP A 27 4.83 -15.63 -0.87
N MET A 28 4.55 -14.58 -0.09
CA MET A 28 5.06 -14.40 1.27
C MET A 28 4.25 -15.18 2.32
N GLY A 29 3.14 -15.81 1.94
CA GLY A 29 2.28 -16.57 2.85
C GLY A 29 1.34 -15.70 3.68
N GLY A 30 1.06 -14.48 3.23
CA GLY A 30 -0.04 -13.67 3.73
C GLY A 30 -1.37 -14.02 3.06
N ASP A 31 -2.45 -13.50 3.64
CA ASP A 31 -3.79 -13.55 3.06
C ASP A 31 -4.26 -12.14 2.73
N PHE A 32 -5.30 -12.01 1.91
CA PHE A 32 -5.84 -10.71 1.54
C PHE A 32 -7.35 -10.72 1.34
N GLN A 33 -7.96 -9.56 1.58
CA GLN A 33 -9.35 -9.30 1.28
C GLN A 33 -9.48 -7.99 0.51
N ILE A 34 -10.09 -8.03 -0.67
CA ILE A 34 -10.43 -6.82 -1.42
C ILE A 34 -11.64 -6.18 -0.73
N LEU A 35 -11.44 -4.99 -0.17
CA LEU A 35 -12.49 -4.21 0.49
C LEU A 35 -13.29 -3.38 -0.51
N GLU A 36 -12.59 -2.71 -1.41
CA GLU A 36 -13.16 -1.78 -2.38
C GLU A 36 -12.33 -1.80 -3.66
N ILE A 37 -13.00 -1.75 -4.82
CA ILE A 37 -12.33 -1.60 -6.10
C ILE A 37 -13.14 -0.68 -7.01
N ASP A 38 -12.57 0.49 -7.28
CA ASP A 38 -13.10 1.47 -8.21
C ASP A 38 -12.23 1.49 -9.46
N ILE A 39 -12.71 0.83 -10.51
CA ILE A 39 -12.05 0.81 -11.80
C ILE A 39 -12.62 1.97 -12.62
N GLY A 40 -11.75 2.92 -12.98
CA GLY A 40 -12.09 4.02 -13.86
C GLY A 40 -12.70 3.50 -15.17
N LYS A 41 -13.83 4.09 -15.60
CA LYS A 41 -14.55 3.66 -16.83
C LYS A 41 -13.78 3.96 -18.11
N ARG A 42 -12.80 4.88 -18.06
CA ARG A 42 -11.94 5.26 -19.19
C ARG A 42 -10.46 5.07 -18.80
N LYS A 43 -9.59 4.84 -19.77
CA LYS A 43 -8.13 4.69 -19.56
C LYS A 43 -7.45 5.85 -18.82
N SER A 44 -8.06 7.03 -18.85
CA SER A 44 -7.59 8.24 -18.17
C SER A 44 -8.07 8.37 -16.72
N ASP A 45 -9.05 7.56 -16.33
CA ASP A 45 -9.68 7.70 -15.02
C ASP A 45 -8.83 6.93 -14.00
N PRO A 46 -8.42 7.56 -12.88
CA PRO A 46 -7.64 6.90 -11.85
C PRO A 46 -8.43 5.71 -11.32
N SER A 47 -7.77 4.56 -11.24
CA SER A 47 -8.34 3.38 -10.59
C SER A 47 -7.84 3.34 -9.15
N HIS A 48 -8.71 2.88 -8.27
CA HIS A 48 -8.47 2.80 -6.84
C HIS A 48 -8.87 1.43 -6.32
N ALA A 49 -8.05 0.82 -5.47
CA ALA A 49 -8.39 -0.42 -4.79
C ALA A 49 -7.95 -0.35 -3.34
N ARG A 50 -8.79 -0.83 -2.43
CA ARG A 50 -8.49 -0.99 -1.01
C ARG A 50 -8.45 -2.48 -0.69
N ILE A 51 -7.35 -2.89 -0.08
CA ILE A 51 -7.07 -4.29 0.22
C ILE A 51 -6.69 -4.38 1.69
N LEU A 52 -7.33 -5.29 2.41
CA LEU A 52 -6.89 -5.71 3.73
C LEU A 52 -5.87 -6.83 3.55
N VAL A 53 -4.66 -6.63 4.04
CA VAL A 53 -3.60 -7.64 4.08
C VAL A 53 -3.60 -8.27 5.46
N GLU A 54 -3.57 -9.59 5.52
CA GLU A 54 -3.53 -10.36 6.75
C GLU A 54 -2.28 -11.23 6.82
N ALA A 55 -1.71 -11.36 8.01
CA ALA A 55 -0.59 -12.24 8.25
C ALA A 55 -0.67 -12.88 9.65
N GLU A 56 -0.06 -14.06 9.78
CA GLU A 56 0.02 -14.77 11.05
C GLU A 56 0.80 -13.97 12.10
N THR A 57 1.88 -13.29 11.69
CA THR A 57 2.78 -12.54 12.58
C THR A 57 2.92 -11.08 12.16
N PRO A 58 3.19 -10.15 13.10
CA PRO A 58 3.45 -8.75 12.77
C PRO A 58 4.69 -8.55 11.91
N SER A 59 5.72 -9.39 12.10
CA SER A 59 6.95 -9.33 11.31
C SER A 59 6.70 -9.69 9.85
N LEU A 60 5.89 -10.72 9.59
CA LEU A 60 5.50 -11.08 8.22
C LEU A 60 4.63 -9.99 7.60
N LEU A 61 3.69 -9.43 8.36
CA LEU A 61 2.86 -8.32 7.90
C LEU A 61 3.72 -7.14 7.44
N ASN A 62 4.70 -6.73 8.25
CA ASN A 62 5.60 -5.62 7.89
C ASN A 62 6.40 -5.92 6.63
N GLN A 63 6.98 -7.13 6.50
CA GLN A 63 7.70 -7.51 5.28
C GLN A 63 6.80 -7.43 4.03
N ILE A 64 5.56 -7.90 4.12
CA ILE A 64 4.60 -7.80 3.02
C ILE A 64 4.30 -6.33 2.70
N LEU A 65 4.11 -5.49 3.72
CA LEU A 65 3.84 -4.07 3.54
C LEU A 65 5.02 -3.31 2.91
N ASP A 66 6.25 -3.68 3.25
CA ASP A 66 7.47 -3.10 2.68
C ASP A 66 7.55 -3.40 1.17
N GLU A 67 7.36 -4.67 0.77
CA GLU A 67 7.32 -5.10 -0.64
C GLU A 67 6.18 -4.44 -1.43
N LEU A 68 5.01 -4.30 -0.79
CA LEU A 68 3.89 -3.57 -1.39
C LEU A 68 4.23 -2.08 -1.58
N GLY A 69 4.97 -1.48 -0.66
CA GLY A 69 5.46 -0.11 -0.77
C GLY A 69 6.35 0.12 -1.99
N GLU A 70 7.23 -0.83 -2.32
CA GLU A 70 8.13 -0.74 -3.47
C GLU A 70 7.39 -0.67 -4.82
N ILE A 71 6.23 -1.33 -4.92
CA ILE A 71 5.42 -1.33 -6.15
C ILE A 71 4.42 -0.16 -6.21
N GLY A 72 4.50 0.77 -5.25
CA GLY A 72 3.68 1.98 -5.20
C GLY A 72 2.35 1.82 -4.45
N ALA A 73 2.22 0.80 -3.60
CA ALA A 73 1.09 0.70 -2.69
C ALA A 73 1.23 1.73 -1.55
N SER A 74 0.18 2.51 -1.32
CA SER A 74 0.13 3.42 -0.17
C SER A 74 -0.56 2.72 0.99
N ILE A 75 0.11 2.59 2.14
CA ILE A 75 -0.49 1.99 3.34
C ILE A 75 -1.58 2.95 3.86
N ALA A 76 -2.83 2.47 3.99
CA ALA A 76 -3.99 3.30 4.28
C ALA A 76 -3.95 3.91 5.70
N GLU A 77 -3.17 3.29 6.60
CA GLU A 77 -3.03 3.77 7.97
C GLU A 77 -2.00 4.92 8.06
N ILE A 78 -2.36 6.05 7.47
CA ILE A 78 -1.96 7.34 8.03
C ILE A 78 -3.03 7.66 9.08
N LYS A 79 -2.83 7.27 10.35
CA LYS A 79 -3.37 8.09 11.44
C LYS A 79 -2.92 9.50 11.10
N GLU A 80 -3.87 10.40 10.80
CA GLU A 80 -3.64 11.79 10.39
C GLU A 80 -2.24 12.25 10.80
N ALA A 81 -1.30 12.25 9.86
CA ALA A 81 -0.09 13.00 10.08
C ALA A 81 -0.57 14.45 10.15
N GLU A 82 -0.59 15.02 11.37
CA GLU A 82 -0.76 16.45 11.53
C GLU A 82 0.29 17.11 10.63
N LEU A 83 -0.16 17.64 9.49
CA LEU A 83 0.67 18.41 8.59
C LEU A 83 1.05 19.70 9.32
N GLN A 84 2.12 19.67 10.10
CA GLN A 84 2.78 20.90 10.53
C GLN A 84 3.53 21.48 9.35
N ARG A 85 3.34 22.79 9.13
CA ARG A 85 4.07 23.55 8.12
C ARG A 85 5.57 23.39 8.35
N ALA A 86 6.30 23.02 7.30
CA ALA A 86 7.76 22.94 7.30
C ALA A 86 8.38 24.27 7.79
N PRO A 87 9.21 24.28 8.86
CA PRO A 87 9.82 25.51 9.32
C PRO A 87 11.10 25.91 8.56
N MET A 88 11.77 25.02 7.79
CA MET A 88 12.98 25.37 7.02
C MET A 88 13.42 24.32 5.98
N ASP A 89 14.36 24.73 5.10
CA ASP A 89 14.83 24.04 3.88
C ASP A 89 15.97 23.00 4.16
N ARG A 90 15.93 21.84 3.47
CA ARG A 90 17.00 20.81 3.33
C ARG A 90 17.51 19.98 4.54
N VAL A 91 16.66 19.28 5.30
CA VAL A 91 17.16 18.22 6.23
C VAL A 91 16.28 16.96 6.19
N LEU A 92 16.90 15.79 6.03
CA LEU A 92 16.27 14.48 6.18
C LEU A 92 16.34 14.00 7.65
N PRO A 93 15.28 13.38 8.21
CA PRO A 93 15.35 12.67 9.50
C PRO A 93 16.02 11.29 9.38
N GLU A 94 16.63 10.82 10.48
CA GLU A 94 17.48 9.61 10.54
C GLU A 94 16.75 8.25 10.40
N ASP A 95 15.41 8.22 10.41
CA ASP A 95 14.61 6.99 10.34
C ASP A 95 13.95 6.79 8.95
N PHE A 96 14.74 6.99 7.89
CA PHE A 96 14.33 6.66 6.53
C PHE A 96 14.69 5.20 6.24
N TYR A 97 13.70 4.31 6.26
CA TYR A 97 13.86 2.92 5.82
C TYR A 97 14.08 2.89 4.30
N SER A 98 15.11 2.18 3.86
CA SER A 98 15.43 1.90 2.46
C SER A 98 14.77 0.62 1.99
#